data_AF-A0A1W9MHE8-F1
#
_entry.id   AF-A0A1W9MHE8-F1
#
_cell.length_a   1.000
_cell.length_b   1.000
_cell.length_c   1.000
_cell.angle_alpha   90.00
_cell.angle_beta   90.00
_cell.angle_gamma   90.00
#
_symmetry.space_group_name_H-M   'P 1'
#
loop_
_entity.id
_entity.type
_entity.pdbx_description
1 polymer ?
#
loop_
_entity_poly.entity_id
_entity_poly.type
_entity_poly.pdbx_seq_one_letter_code
_entity_poly.pdbx_strand_id
1 'polypeptide(L)'
;MDSDKERELLRRLREVILSEREHAKRLELEKMAEDTTQKEAMLQTLATISVLDPANRPIADEVRRENRRNAFLFKATLKWIQGTMEFFGRRTVPATYGHAGCITAAPINGRLLSGKI
;
A
#
# COMPACT_ATOMS: atom_id res chain seq x y z
N MET A 1 -6.54 -33.76 12.31
CA MET A 1 -7.60 -32.85 11.82
C MET A 1 -7.13 -31.41 11.68
N ASP A 2 -6.14 -30.94 12.46
CA ASP A 2 -5.67 -29.55 12.35
C ASP A 2 -4.83 -29.25 11.10
N SER A 3 -3.98 -30.18 10.64
CA SER A 3 -3.12 -29.96 9.45
C SER A 3 -3.90 -29.71 8.14
N ASP A 4 -5.07 -30.35 7.95
CA ASP A 4 -5.91 -30.09 6.76
C ASP A 4 -6.59 -28.71 6.81
N LYS A 5 -7.01 -28.26 7.99
CA LYS A 5 -7.58 -26.92 8.18
C LYS A 5 -6.53 -25.83 8.01
N GLU A 6 -5.32 -26.05 8.52
CA GLU A 6 -4.17 -25.16 8.30
C GLU A 6 -3.84 -25.02 6.81
N ARG A 7 -3.81 -26.14 6.09
CA ARG A 7 -3.51 -26.16 4.67
C ARG A 7 -4.58 -25.42 3.85
N GLU A 8 -5.85 -25.60 4.21
CA GLU A 8 -6.95 -24.87 3.60
C GLU A 8 -6.89 -23.36 3.89
N LEU A 9 -6.57 -22.97 5.13
CA LEU A 9 -6.37 -21.56 5.49
C LEU A 9 -5.22 -20.92 4.70
N LEU A 10 -4.08 -21.62 4.54
CA LEU A 10 -2.96 -21.14 3.76
C LEU A 10 -3.27 -21.02 2.26
N ARG A 11 -4.09 -21.93 1.71
CA ARG A 11 -4.57 -21.83 0.33
C ARG A 11 -5.47 -20.63 0.13
N ARG A 12 -6.43 -20.40 1.03
CA ARG A 12 -7.31 -19.22 0.99
C ARG A 12 -6.51 -17.93 1.14
N LEU A 13 -5.54 -17.90 2.06
CA LEU A 13 -4.65 -16.74 2.22
C LEU A 13 -3.88 -16.43 0.93
N ARG A 14 -3.41 -17.46 0.24
CA ARG A 14 -2.74 -17.31 -1.07
C ARG A 14 -3.69 -16.73 -2.12
N GLU A 15 -4.94 -17.20 -2.17
CA GLU A 15 -5.95 -16.68 -3.11
C GLU A 15 -6.25 -15.20 -2.84
N VAL A 16 -6.44 -14.81 -1.58
CA VAL A 16 -6.65 -13.40 -1.19
C VAL A 16 -5.45 -12.52 -1.56
N ILE A 17 -4.22 -13.00 -1.43
CA ILE A 17 -3.03 -12.23 -1.84
C ILE A 17 -2.97 -12.08 -3.36
N LEU A 18 -3.47 -13.05 -4.13
CA LEU A 18 -3.56 -12.95 -5.58
C LEU A 18 -4.69 -12.02 -6.02
N SER A 19 -5.86 -12.05 -5.36
CA SER A 19 -6.95 -11.09 -5.63
C SER A 19 -6.51 -9.66 -5.30
N GLU A 20 -5.81 -9.47 -4.19
CA GLU A 20 -5.30 -8.17 -3.76
C GLU A 20 -4.42 -7.55 -4.86
N ARG A 21 -3.61 -8.37 -5.55
CA ARG A 21 -2.81 -7.92 -6.68
C ARG A 21 -3.66 -7.48 -7.87
N GLU A 22 -4.70 -8.23 -8.21
CA GLU A 22 -5.57 -7.88 -9.34
C GLU A 22 -6.37 -6.61 -9.05
N HIS A 23 -6.86 -6.44 -7.82
CA HIS A 23 -7.51 -5.20 -7.39
C HIS A 23 -6.53 -4.02 -7.37
N ALA A 24 -5.27 -4.25 -6.95
CA ALA A 24 -4.21 -3.24 -6.99
C ALA A 24 -3.90 -2.75 -8.41
N LYS A 25 -3.87 -3.65 -9.39
CA LYS A 25 -3.67 -3.29 -10.81
C LYS A 25 -4.82 -2.44 -11.35
N ARG A 26 -6.04 -2.68 -10.87
CA ARG A 26 -7.26 -1.94 -11.26
C ARG A 26 -7.51 -0.68 -10.45
N LEU A 27 -6.69 -0.41 -9.42
CA LEU A 27 -6.87 0.70 -8.47
C LEU A 27 -8.24 0.67 -7.76
N GLU A 28 -8.77 -0.53 -7.49
CA GLU A 28 -10.04 -0.72 -6.77
C GLU A 28 -9.82 -0.59 -5.25
N LEU A 29 -9.71 0.65 -4.76
CA LEU A 29 -9.32 0.95 -3.37
C LEU A 29 -10.24 0.31 -2.31
N GLU A 30 -11.55 0.26 -2.55
CA GLU A 30 -12.52 -0.34 -1.64
C GLU A 30 -12.27 -1.85 -1.49
N LYS A 31 -12.13 -2.57 -2.61
CA LYS A 31 -11.85 -4.01 -2.59
C LYS A 31 -10.48 -4.34 -2.03
N MET A 32 -9.49 -3.47 -2.24
CA MET A 32 -8.18 -3.61 -1.60
C MET A 32 -8.27 -3.50 -0.07
N ALA A 33 -9.14 -2.63 0.45
CA ALA A 33 -9.38 -2.52 1.89
C ALA A 33 -10.08 -3.79 2.42
N GLU A 34 -11.09 -4.29 1.72
CA GLU A 34 -11.75 -5.56 2.04
C GLU A 34 -10.75 -6.72 2.09
N ASP A 35 -9.93 -6.89 1.06
CA ASP A 35 -8.88 -7.92 0.99
C ASP A 35 -7.88 -7.80 2.14
N THR A 36 -7.53 -6.56 2.54
CA THR A 36 -6.65 -6.32 3.68
C THR A 36 -7.28 -6.80 4.99
N THR A 37 -8.56 -6.50 5.21
CA THR A 37 -9.28 -6.96 6.42
C THR A 37 -9.42 -8.48 6.47
N GLN A 38 -9.70 -9.13 5.33
CA GLN A 38 -9.78 -10.58 5.23
C GLN A 38 -8.42 -11.23 5.51
N LYS A 39 -7.35 -10.67 4.93
CA LYS A 39 -5.97 -11.11 5.17
C LYS A 39 -5.59 -11.00 6.65
N GLU A 40 -5.96 -9.91 7.31
CA GLU A 40 -5.67 -9.70 8.74
C GLU A 40 -6.39 -10.73 9.62
N ALA A 41 -7.68 -11.01 9.37
CA ALA A 41 -8.42 -12.05 10.08
C ALA A 41 -7.81 -13.46 9.90
N MET A 42 -7.34 -13.78 8.68
CA MET A 42 -6.65 -15.04 8.41
C MET A 42 -5.28 -15.11 9.08
N LEU A 43 -4.55 -13.99 9.17
CA LEU A 43 -3.26 -13.94 9.87
C LEU A 43 -3.43 -14.06 11.39
N GLN A 44 -4.47 -13.49 11.98
CA GLN A 44 -4.78 -13.64 13.41
C GLN A 44 -5.11 -15.09 13.76
N THR A 45 -5.90 -15.76 12.92
CA THR A 45 -6.20 -17.18 13.11
C THR A 45 -4.96 -18.06 12.94
N LEU A 46 -4.10 -17.78 11.95
CA LEU A 46 -2.81 -18.47 11.79
C LEU A 46 -1.82 -18.18 12.92
N ALA A 47 -1.83 -16.98 13.51
CA ALA A 47 -0.96 -16.63 14.63
C ALA A 47 -1.26 -17.42 15.91
N THR A 48 -2.48 -17.96 16.04
CA THR A 48 -2.88 -18.82 17.16
C THR A 48 -2.24 -20.22 17.05
N ILE A 49 -1.77 -20.61 15.87
CA ILE A 49 -1.19 -21.92 15.59
C ILE A 49 0.33 -21.83 15.74
N SER A 50 0.87 -22.35 16.84
CA SER A 50 2.29 -22.15 17.20
C SER A 50 3.27 -23.04 16.43
N VAL A 51 2.80 -24.17 15.89
CA VAL A 51 3.64 -25.14 15.16
C VAL A 51 3.01 -25.43 13.80
N LEU A 52 3.64 -24.92 12.74
CA LEU A 52 3.24 -25.23 11.38
C LEU A 52 3.81 -26.60 10.95
N ASP A 53 2.95 -27.45 10.41
CA ASP A 53 3.36 -28.72 9.80
C ASP A 53 4.47 -28.50 8.75
N PRO A 54 5.59 -29.24 8.80
CA PRO A 54 6.64 -29.19 7.78
C PRO A 54 6.12 -29.32 6.34
N ALA A 55 5.03 -30.07 6.12
CA ALA A 55 4.40 -30.24 4.81
C ALA A 55 3.77 -28.94 4.25
N ASN A 56 3.44 -27.99 5.12
CA ASN A 56 2.79 -26.72 4.77
C ASN A 56 3.79 -25.57 4.54
N ARG A 57 5.08 -25.75 4.90
CA ARG A 57 6.18 -24.80 4.65
C ARG A 57 6.27 -24.29 3.20
N PRO A 58 6.19 -25.12 2.14
CA PRO A 58 6.30 -24.61 0.77
C PRO A 58 5.20 -23.61 0.40
N ILE A 59 3.97 -23.82 0.91
CA ILE A 59 2.84 -22.91 0.69
C ILE A 59 3.07 -21.59 1.44
N ALA A 60 3.54 -21.67 2.69
CA ALA A 60 3.86 -20.48 3.47
C ALA A 60 4.97 -19.63 2.83
N ASP A 61 5.99 -20.26 2.25
CA ASP A 61 7.07 -19.55 1.53
C ASP A 61 6.60 -18.94 0.21
N GLU A 62 5.64 -19.57 -0.47
CA GLU A 62 4.97 -18.96 -1.62
C GLU A 62 4.16 -17.71 -1.21
N VAL A 63 3.33 -17.83 -0.18
CA VAL A 63 2.56 -16.71 0.41
C VAL A 63 3.46 -15.52 0.77
N ARG A 64 4.61 -15.78 1.41
CA ARG A 64 5.59 -14.73 1.76
C ARG A 64 6.18 -14.05 0.52
N ARG A 65 6.52 -14.83 -0.52
CA ARG A 65 7.05 -14.29 -1.78
C ARG A 65 6.02 -13.43 -2.50
N GLU A 66 4.77 -13.88 -2.56
CA GLU A 66 3.68 -13.15 -3.20
C GLU A 66 3.33 -11.86 -2.44
N ASN A 67 3.29 -11.90 -1.11
CA ASN A 67 3.07 -10.70 -0.30
C ASN A 67 4.19 -9.68 -0.47
N ARG A 68 5.46 -10.13 -0.55
CA ARG A 68 6.59 -9.23 -0.83
C ARG A 68 6.46 -8.57 -2.20
N ARG A 69 6.02 -9.32 -3.22
CA ARG A 69 5.76 -8.77 -4.56
C ARG A 69 4.64 -7.72 -4.53
N ASN A 70 3.56 -7.97 -3.80
CA ASN A 70 2.47 -6.99 -3.63
C ASN A 70 2.97 -5.71 -2.93
N ALA A 71 3.78 -5.84 -1.87
CA ALA A 71 4.38 -4.69 -1.20
C ALA A 71 5.25 -3.84 -2.15
N PHE A 72 6.02 -4.48 -3.05
CA PHE A 72 6.77 -3.75 -4.08
C PHE A 72 5.86 -3.03 -5.07
N LEU A 73 4.77 -3.67 -5.51
CA LEU A 73 3.77 -3.05 -6.38
C LEU A 73 3.19 -1.80 -5.70
N PHE A 74 2.73 -1.93 -4.45
CA PHE A 74 2.18 -0.80 -3.70
C PHE A 74 3.17 0.35 -3.56
N LYS A 75 4.42 0.04 -3.20
CA LYS A 75 5.48 1.05 -3.10
C LYS A 75 5.72 1.77 -4.42
N ALA A 76 5.75 1.04 -5.53
CA ALA A 76 5.92 1.63 -6.86
C ALA A 76 4.74 2.52 -7.23
N THR A 77 3.51 2.07 -7.00
CA THR A 77 2.29 2.85 -7.26
C THR A 77 2.23 4.11 -6.41
N LEU A 78 2.58 4.04 -5.12
CA LEU A 78 2.60 5.20 -4.22
C LEU A 78 3.65 6.23 -4.65
N LYS A 79 4.84 5.77 -5.04
CA LYS A 79 5.89 6.64 -5.58
C LYS A 79 5.44 7.31 -6.89
N TRP A 80 4.73 6.58 -7.75
CA TRP A 80 4.17 7.15 -8.96
C TRP A 80 3.13 8.23 -8.66
N ILE A 81 2.20 7.99 -7.73
CA ILE A 81 1.19 8.98 -7.28
C ILE A 81 1.85 10.23 -6.69
N GLN A 82 2.87 10.06 -5.84
CA GLN A 82 3.63 11.19 -5.28
C GLN A 82 4.29 12.02 -6.38
N GLY A 83 4.88 11.37 -7.39
CA GLY A 83 5.49 12.04 -8.54
C GLY A 83 4.48 12.81 -9.39
N THR A 84 3.28 12.26 -9.62
CA THR A 84 2.20 12.99 -10.32
C THR A 84 1.73 14.18 -9.52
N MET A 85 1.58 14.06 -8.20
CA MET A 85 1.23 15.20 -7.33
C MET A 85 2.29 16.30 -7.38
N GLU A 86 3.57 15.96 -7.34
CA GLU A 86 4.66 16.94 -7.46
C GLU A 86 4.63 17.65 -8.82
N PHE A 87 4.37 16.92 -9.90
CA PHE A 87 4.21 17.48 -11.24
C PHE A 87 3.03 18.47 -11.32
N PHE A 88 1.88 18.12 -10.75
CA PHE A 88 0.73 19.03 -10.70
C PHE A 88 1.00 20.24 -9.80
N GLY A 89 1.62 20.03 -8.63
CA GLY A 89 1.99 21.08 -7.69
C GLY A 89 2.91 22.14 -8.32
N ARG A 90 3.81 21.75 -9.22
CA ARG A 90 4.66 22.69 -9.98
C ARG A 90 3.88 23.55 -10.97
N ARG A 91 2.72 23.10 -11.46
CA ARG A 91 1.87 23.85 -12.40
C ARG A 91 0.80 24.71 -11.73
N THR A 92 0.39 24.38 -10.51
CA THR A 92 -0.64 25.12 -9.75
C THR A 92 -0.09 26.29 -8.93
N VAL A 93 1.23 26.51 -8.87
CA VAL A 93 1.75 27.77 -8.33
C VAL A 93 1.47 28.87 -9.37
N PRO A 94 0.59 29.85 -9.10
CA PRO A 94 0.54 31.04 -9.93
C PRO A 94 1.93 31.65 -9.87
N ALA A 95 2.57 31.86 -11.02
CA ALA A 95 3.78 32.68 -11.07
C ALA A 95 3.39 34.10 -10.64
N THR A 96 3.46 34.40 -9.35
CA THR A 96 3.19 35.73 -8.84
C THR A 96 4.38 36.60 -9.22
N TYR A 97 4.16 37.52 -10.17
CA TYR A 97 5.14 38.53 -10.52
C TYR A 97 5.32 39.47 -9.32
N GLY A 98 6.52 39.49 -8.73
CA GLY A 98 6.86 40.52 -7.74
C GLY A 98 6.92 41.90 -8.41
N HIS A 99 6.78 42.98 -7.63
CA HIS A 99 6.82 44.37 -8.09
C HIS A 99 8.10 44.75 -8.89
N ALA A 100 9.16 43.93 -8.81
CA ALA A 100 10.42 44.07 -9.55
C ALA A 100 10.59 43.05 -10.72
N GLY A 101 9.55 42.33 -11.13
CA GLY A 101 9.61 41.40 -12.26
C GLY A 101 10.28 40.04 -11.99
N CYS A 102 10.69 39.75 -10.76
CA CYS A 102 11.24 38.45 -10.39
C CYS A 102 10.13 37.42 -10.09
N ILE A 103 10.27 36.23 -10.67
CA ILE A 103 9.42 35.06 -10.40
C ILE A 103 9.96 34.34 -9.17
N THR A 104 9.18 34.30 -8.09
CA THR A 104 9.52 33.52 -6.89
C THR A 104 8.50 32.42 -6.68
N ALA A 105 8.92 31.16 -6.77
CA ALA A 105 8.09 30.01 -6.40
C ALA A 105 8.00 29.94 -4.87
N ALA A 106 6.81 30.16 -4.30
CA ALA A 106 6.60 30.00 -2.86
C ALA A 106 6.51 28.50 -2.52
N PRO A 107 7.41 27.93 -1.69
CA PRO A 107 7.25 26.56 -1.21
C PRO A 107 6.10 26.51 -0.19
N ILE A 108 5.11 25.66 -0.45
CA ILE A 108 3.89 25.50 0.37
C ILE A 108 4.17 24.70 1.67
N ASN A 109 5.42 24.62 2.13
CA ASN A 109 5.77 23.91 3.36
C ASN A 109 6.62 24.79 4.27
N GLY A 110 5.96 25.42 5.23
CA GLY A 110 6.61 25.97 6.42
C GLY A 110 6.29 27.44 6.68
N ARG A 111 5.61 27.65 7.82
CA ARG A 111 5.43 28.93 8.52
C ARG A 111 4.19 29.73 8.11
N LEU A 112 3.08 29.41 8.79
CA LEU A 112 2.04 30.37 9.12
C LEU A 112 2.72 31.69 9.51
N LEU A 113 2.57 32.71 8.67
CA LEU A 113 2.89 34.09 9.02
C LEU A 113 1.96 34.46 10.19
N SER A 114 2.48 34.29 11.41
CA SER A 114 1.93 34.91 12.61
C SER A 114 1.91 36.41 12.36
N GLY A 115 0.73 36.92 12.03
CA GLY A 115 0.49 38.35 11.90
C GLY A 115 0.59 39.00 13.28
N LYS A 116 1.41 40.05 13.37
CA LYS A 116 1.12 41.20 14.22
C LYS A 116 0.90 42.37 13.28
N ILE A 117 -0.31 42.92 13.34
CA ILE A 117 -0.58 44.31 12.98
C ILE A 117 0.00 45.18 14.11
#